data_AF-A0AAD0KL48-F1
#
_entry.id   AF-A0AAD0KL48-F1
#
_cell.length_a   1.000
_cell.length_b   1.000
_cell.length_c   1.000
_cell.angle_alpha   90.00
_cell.angle_beta   90.00
_cell.angle_gamma   90.00
#
_symmetry.space_group_name_H-M   'P 1'
#
loop_
_entity.id
_entity.type
_entity.pdbx_description
1 polymer ?
#
loop_
_entity_poly.entity_id
_entity_poly.type
_entity_poly.pdbx_seq_one_letter_code
_entity_poly.pdbx_strand_id
1 'polypeptide(L)'
;MLYVLVRSYLDENEDTVYTIGRKSSQLVVPALRDLSLLLESKHHFEEKIIFSNTSPTVPILMSIGGFFSRGLKIDFIGVPLLVMGAKQCCDNIFRLVENTKQIGKSSNEEQVIILENEVYK
;
A
#
# COMPACT_ATOMS: atom_id res chain seq x y z
N MET A 1 -8.40 9.66 -16.83
CA MET A 1 -7.21 8.86 -17.18
C MET A 1 -6.69 8.19 -15.92
N LEU A 2 -6.67 6.86 -15.88
CA LEU A 2 -6.12 6.07 -14.77
C LEU A 2 -4.60 6.01 -14.96
N TYR A 3 -3.84 6.45 -13.96
CA TYR A 3 -2.39 6.23 -13.91
C TYR A 3 -2.14 5.16 -12.85
N VAL A 4 -1.55 4.04 -13.26
CA VAL A 4 -1.07 3.00 -12.35
C VAL A 4 0.45 2.99 -12.48
N LEU A 5 1.14 3.39 -11.42
CA LEU A 5 2.59 3.24 -11.33
C LEU A 5 2.87 1.93 -10.60
N VAL A 6 3.59 1.02 -11.25
CA VAL A 6 4.08 -0.23 -10.65
C VAL A 6 5.59 -0.19 -10.59
N ARG A 7 6.16 -0.45 -9.40
CA ARG A 7 7.59 -0.71 -9.22
C ARG A 7 7.77 -1.98 -8.42
N SER A 8 8.74 -2.81 -8.83
CA SER A 8 9.11 -4.06 -8.16
C SER A 8 10.48 -3.94 -7.49
N TYR A 9 10.64 -4.59 -6.35
CA TYR A 9 11.93 -4.79 -5.68
C TYR A 9 11.90 -6.09 -4.86
N LEU A 10 13.06 -6.55 -4.41
CA LEU A 10 13.19 -7.69 -3.49
C LEU A 10 13.42 -7.15 -2.08
N ASP A 11 12.71 -7.70 -1.10
CA ASP A 11 12.96 -7.39 0.32
C ASP A 11 14.13 -8.22 0.88
N GLU A 12 14.40 -8.10 2.17
CA GLU A 12 15.47 -8.85 2.84
C GLU A 12 15.24 -10.36 2.96
N ASN A 13 14.01 -10.83 2.71
CA ASN A 13 13.63 -12.25 2.67
C ASN A 13 13.59 -12.82 1.24
N GLU A 14 14.01 -12.02 0.24
CA GLU A 14 13.85 -12.32 -1.20
C GLU A 14 12.39 -12.37 -1.68
N ASP A 15 11.44 -11.84 -0.88
CA ASP A 15 10.05 -11.69 -1.30
C ASP A 15 9.94 -10.58 -2.35
N THR A 16 9.17 -10.83 -3.42
CA THR A 16 8.97 -9.82 -4.47
C THR A 16 7.89 -8.82 -4.03
N VAL A 17 8.26 -7.56 -3.85
CA VAL A 17 7.35 -6.50 -3.43
C VAL A 17 7.03 -5.56 -4.58
N TYR A 18 5.73 -5.31 -4.79
CA TYR A 18 5.22 -4.38 -5.78
C TYR A 18 4.54 -3.19 -5.11
N THR A 19 4.86 -1.98 -5.57
CA THR A 19 4.16 -0.76 -5.14
C THR A 19 3.21 -0.29 -6.22
N ILE A 20 1.95 -0.01 -5.86
CA ILE A 20 0.91 0.40 -6.81
C ILE A 20 0.28 1.72 -6.38
N GLY A 21 0.54 2.79 -7.15
CA GLY A 21 -0.17 4.05 -7.00
C GLY A 21 -1.46 4.06 -7.82
N ARG A 22 -2.64 4.08 -7.16
CA ARG A 22 -3.97 4.05 -7.83
C ARG A 22 -4.75 5.37 -7.82
N LYS A 23 -4.15 6.46 -7.31
CA LYS A 23 -4.82 7.75 -7.06
C LYS A 23 -6.15 7.51 -6.32
N SER A 24 -7.26 8.05 -6.82
CA SER A 24 -8.60 7.92 -6.24
C SER A 24 -9.40 6.74 -6.81
N SER A 25 -8.80 5.90 -7.66
CA SER A 25 -9.52 4.81 -8.31
C SER A 25 -9.79 3.67 -7.33
N GLN A 26 -11.06 3.44 -7.03
CA GLN A 26 -11.50 2.34 -6.16
C GLN A 26 -11.53 0.98 -6.86
N LEU A 27 -11.42 0.96 -8.19
CA LEU A 27 -11.54 -0.27 -8.99
C LEU A 27 -10.22 -1.04 -9.15
N VAL A 28 -9.07 -0.42 -8.88
CA VAL A 28 -7.76 -1.04 -9.13
C VAL A 28 -7.52 -2.27 -8.26
N VAL A 29 -7.75 -2.17 -6.95
CA VAL A 29 -7.51 -3.30 -6.03
C VAL A 29 -8.50 -4.45 -6.29
N PRO A 30 -9.82 -4.21 -6.40
CA PRO A 30 -10.77 -5.27 -6.75
C PRO A 30 -10.46 -5.95 -8.09
N ALA A 31 -10.15 -5.18 -9.14
CA ALA A 31 -9.85 -5.75 -10.45
C ALA A 31 -8.56 -6.59 -10.46
N LEU A 32 -7.52 -6.15 -9.74
CA LEU A 32 -6.29 -6.93 -9.60
C LEU A 32 -6.51 -8.21 -8.79
N ARG A 33 -7.32 -8.14 -7.72
CA ARG A 33 -7.68 -9.31 -6.93
C ARG A 33 -8.43 -10.33 -7.77
N ASP A 34 -9.46 -9.90 -8.50
CA ASP A 34 -10.26 -10.79 -9.35
C ASP A 34 -9.41 -11.41 -10.47
N LEU A 35 -8.48 -10.63 -11.03
CA LEU A 35 -7.49 -11.14 -11.99
C LEU A 35 -6.56 -12.19 -11.36
N SER A 36 -6.03 -11.91 -10.17
CA SER A 36 -5.17 -12.86 -9.44
C SER A 36 -5.88 -14.16 -9.12
N LEU A 37 -7.15 -14.09 -8.68
CA LEU A 37 -7.98 -15.28 -8.43
C LEU A 37 -8.26 -16.06 -9.71
N LEU A 38 -8.57 -15.37 -10.82
CA LEU A 38 -8.77 -16.02 -12.12
C LEU A 38 -7.50 -16.75 -12.57
N LEU A 39 -6.34 -16.12 -12.38
CA LEU A 39 -5.05 -16.70 -12.74
C LEU A 39 -4.70 -17.88 -11.83
N GLU A 40 -4.95 -17.78 -10.53
CA GLU A 40 -4.72 -18.85 -9.55
C GLU A 40 -5.60 -20.07 -9.88
N SER A 41 -6.88 -19.85 -10.22
CA SER A 41 -7.79 -20.93 -10.61
C SER A 41 -7.37 -21.71 -11.87
N LYS A 42 -6.50 -21.12 -12.71
CA LYS A 42 -6.03 -21.74 -13.97
C LYS A 42 -4.62 -22.33 -13.86
N HIS A 43 -3.77 -21.74 -13.04
CA HIS A 43 -2.34 -22.03 -13.03
C HIS A 43 -1.82 -22.50 -11.67
N HIS A 44 -2.64 -22.49 -10.61
CA HIS A 44 -2.34 -22.94 -9.24
C HIS A 44 -0.94 -22.52 -8.77
N PHE A 45 -0.79 -21.24 -8.46
CA PHE A 45 0.47 -20.71 -7.96
C PHE A 45 0.75 -21.22 -6.54
N GLU A 46 2.00 -21.58 -6.27
CA GLU A 46 2.47 -21.92 -4.91
C GLU A 46 2.73 -20.65 -4.06
N GLU A 47 2.86 -19.50 -4.72
CA GLU A 47 3.14 -18.21 -4.09
C GLU A 47 1.88 -17.49 -3.63
N LYS A 48 1.97 -16.86 -2.45
CA LYS A 48 0.90 -16.06 -1.87
C LYS A 48 0.98 -14.61 -2.32
N ILE A 49 -0.12 -14.07 -2.82
CA ILE A 49 -0.27 -12.67 -3.24
C ILE A 49 -0.97 -11.88 -2.14
N ILE A 50 -0.34 -10.83 -1.63
CA ILE A 50 -0.91 -9.98 -0.59
C ILE A 50 -1.08 -8.55 -1.10
N PHE A 51 -2.32 -8.08 -1.14
CA PHE A 51 -2.65 -6.69 -1.39
C PHE A 51 -2.70 -5.94 -0.06
N SER A 52 -1.62 -5.24 0.29
CA SER A 52 -1.53 -4.47 1.54
C SER A 52 -1.82 -2.98 1.30
N ASN A 53 -2.95 -2.48 1.80
CA ASN A 53 -3.36 -1.09 1.65
C ASN A 53 -2.62 -0.20 2.65
N THR A 54 -1.81 0.74 2.18
CA THR A 54 -1.08 1.69 3.03
C THR A 54 -1.78 3.04 3.17
N SER A 55 -2.95 3.23 2.56
CA SER A 55 -3.68 4.50 2.63
C SER A 55 -4.09 4.91 4.05
N PRO A 56 -4.50 3.98 4.95
CA PRO A 56 -4.92 4.37 6.30
C PRO A 56 -3.80 4.95 7.17
N THR A 57 -2.54 4.62 6.89
CA THR A 57 -1.40 5.16 7.65
C THR A 57 -1.09 6.61 7.32
N VAL A 58 -1.78 7.21 6.35
CA VAL A 58 -1.56 8.60 5.94
C VAL A 58 -2.22 9.55 6.96
N PRO A 59 -1.44 10.28 7.77
CA PRO A 59 -2.01 11.13 8.79
C PRO A 59 -2.60 12.39 8.16
N ILE A 60 -3.56 13.00 8.85
CA ILE A 60 -4.24 14.22 8.40
C ILE A 60 -3.23 15.34 8.08
N LEU A 61 -2.15 15.46 8.85
CA LEU A 61 -1.08 16.43 8.60
C LEU A 61 -0.45 16.25 7.21
N MET A 62 -0.24 15.00 6.77
CA MET A 62 0.32 14.73 5.45
C MET A 62 -0.68 15.04 4.33
N SER A 63 -1.97 14.75 4.54
CA SER A 63 -3.05 15.12 3.60
C SER A 63 -3.16 16.63 3.43
N ILE A 64 -3.17 17.38 4.54
CA ILE A 64 -3.21 18.85 4.54
C ILE A 64 -1.94 19.43 3.91
N GLY A 65 -0.76 18.91 4.27
CA GLY A 65 0.51 19.33 3.68
C GLY A 65 0.55 19.11 2.17
N GLY A 66 0.03 17.98 1.69
CA GLY A 66 -0.10 17.68 0.27
C GLY A 66 -1.06 18.62 -0.45
N PHE A 67 -2.17 18.99 0.19
CA PHE A 67 -3.10 19.98 -0.34
C PHE A 67 -2.45 21.37 -0.46
N PHE A 68 -1.74 21.85 0.56
CA PHE A 68 -1.07 23.15 0.51
C PHE A 68 0.05 23.21 -0.53
N SER A 69 0.96 22.22 -0.53
CA SER A 69 2.11 22.20 -1.45
C SER A 69 1.71 21.90 -2.89
N ARG A 70 0.93 20.83 -3.14
CA ARG A 70 0.62 20.38 -4.51
C ARG A 70 -0.66 21.00 -5.05
N GLY A 71 -1.65 21.22 -4.19
CA GLY A 71 -2.93 21.80 -4.58
C GLY A 71 -2.84 23.32 -4.74
N LEU A 72 -2.36 24.02 -3.70
CA LEU A 72 -2.30 25.48 -3.67
C LEU A 72 -0.92 26.08 -4.03
N LYS A 73 0.12 25.26 -4.19
CA LYS A 73 1.51 25.69 -4.44
C LYS A 73 2.09 26.58 -3.33
N ILE A 74 1.64 26.37 -2.09
CA ILE A 74 2.11 27.07 -0.89
C ILE A 74 3.09 26.16 -0.15
N ASP A 75 4.30 26.06 -0.69
CA ASP A 75 5.30 25.10 -0.20
C ASP A 75 5.83 25.44 1.21
N PHE A 76 5.92 26.73 1.56
CA PHE A 76 6.40 27.18 2.87
C PHE A 76 5.58 26.62 4.03
N ILE A 77 4.29 26.34 3.82
CA ILE A 77 3.41 25.70 4.82
C ILE A 77 3.27 24.21 4.52
N GLY A 78 3.09 23.85 3.25
CA GLY A 78 2.83 22.46 2.85
C GLY A 78 3.98 21.51 3.13
N VAL A 79 5.22 21.91 2.85
CA VAL A 79 6.40 21.05 3.03
C VAL A 79 6.68 20.74 4.50
N PRO A 80 6.67 21.71 5.44
CA PRO A 80 6.80 21.40 6.86
C PRO A 80 5.74 20.42 7.38
N LEU A 81 4.47 20.60 6.99
CA LEU A 81 3.39 19.69 7.38
C LEU A 81 3.59 18.28 6.83
N LEU A 82 4.06 18.16 5.58
CA LEU A 82 4.43 16.87 4.99
C LEU A 82 5.55 16.17 5.78
N VAL A 83 6.59 16.90 6.18
CA VAL A 83 7.70 16.34 6.98
C VAL A 83 7.21 15.87 8.34
N MET A 84 6.35 16.66 9.01
CA MET A 84 5.77 16.29 10.30
C MET A 84 4.87 15.04 10.18
N GLY A 85 3.99 15.02 9.17
CA GLY A 85 3.14 13.86 8.89
C GLY A 85 3.94 12.60 8.54
N ALA A 86 4.99 12.73 7.74
CA ALA A 86 5.87 11.60 7.41
C ALA A 86 6.52 10.99 8.66
N LYS A 87 7.04 11.84 9.57
CA LYS A 87 7.60 11.38 10.85
C LYS A 87 6.56 10.67 11.71
N GLN A 88 5.32 11.16 11.71
CA GLN A 88 4.23 10.56 12.49
C GLN A 88 3.88 9.16 12.00
N CYS A 89 3.84 8.93 10.69
CA CYS A 89 3.42 7.63 10.14
C CYS A 89 4.53 6.59 10.02
N CYS A 90 5.79 6.94 10.26
CA CYS A 90 6.93 6.01 10.14
C CYS A 90 6.73 4.71 10.93
N ASP A 91 6.34 4.80 12.20
CA ASP A 91 6.14 3.61 13.06
C ASP A 91 4.94 2.77 12.60
N ASN A 92 3.84 3.42 12.20
CA ASN A 92 2.66 2.73 11.68
C ASN A 92 2.95 1.97 10.39
N ILE A 93 3.71 2.57 9.46
CA ILE A 93 4.16 1.89 8.23
C ILE A 93 5.04 0.68 8.56
N PHE A 94 5.99 0.84 9.49
CA PHE A 94 6.86 -0.25 9.91
C PHE A 94 6.05 -1.44 10.45
N ARG A 95 5.14 -1.19 11.40
CA ARG A 95 4.28 -2.23 11.97
C ARG A 95 3.36 -2.89 10.94
N LEU A 96 2.86 -2.13 9.97
CA LEU A 96 2.04 -2.63 8.87
C LEU A 96 2.84 -3.58 7.97
N VAL A 97 4.07 -3.21 7.60
CA VAL A 97 4.96 -4.04 6.78
C VAL A 97 5.31 -5.33 7.52
N GLU A 98 5.68 -5.25 8.80
CA GLU A 98 5.96 -6.44 9.61
C GLU A 98 4.75 -7.38 9.68
N ASN A 99 3.56 -6.84 9.93
CA ASN A 99 2.34 -7.65 9.93
C ASN A 99 2.06 -8.29 8.56
N THR A 100 2.29 -7.56 7.46
CA THR A 100 2.14 -8.09 6.10
C THR A 100 3.07 -9.28 5.88
N LYS A 101 4.34 -9.18 6.30
CA LYS A 101 5.33 -10.27 6.21
C LYS A 101 4.93 -11.49 7.03
N GLN A 102 4.45 -11.28 8.27
CA GLN A 102 3.98 -12.38 9.11
C GLN A 102 2.79 -13.11 8.50
N ILE A 103 1.85 -12.38 7.89
CA ILE A 103 0.71 -12.98 7.18
C ILE A 103 1.17 -13.77 5.95
N GLY A 104 2.18 -13.27 5.23
CA GLY A 104 2.80 -14.01 4.11
C GLY A 104 3.36 -15.36 4.52
N LYS A 105 4.06 -15.40 5.66
CA LYS A 105 4.67 -16.61 6.23
C LYS A 105 3.66 -17.55 6.91
N SER A 106 2.45 -17.09 7.21
CA SER A 106 1.43 -17.90 7.87
C SER A 106 0.91 -19.03 6.97
N SER A 107 0.59 -20.18 7.56
CA SER A 107 0.11 -21.39 6.84
C SER A 107 -1.36 -21.31 6.39
N ASN A 108 -1.93 -20.11 6.24
CA ASN A 108 -3.29 -19.94 5.73
C ASN A 108 -3.42 -20.44 4.29
N GLU A 109 -4.55 -21.11 4.01
CA GLU A 109 -4.87 -21.70 2.70
C GLU A 109 -5.19 -20.66 1.60
N GLU A 110 -5.51 -19.42 1.97
CA GLU A 110 -5.86 -18.38 1.00
C GLU A 110 -4.60 -17.84 0.30
N GLN A 111 -4.51 -18.07 -1.01
CA GLN A 111 -3.40 -17.63 -1.85
C GLN A 111 -3.45 -16.15 -2.24
N VAL A 112 -4.63 -15.51 -2.16
CA VAL A 112 -4.81 -14.09 -2.50
C VAL A 112 -5.49 -13.36 -1.35
N ILE A 113 -4.74 -12.55 -0.62
CA ILE A 113 -5.20 -11.88 0.62
C ILE A 113 -5.25 -10.36 0.40
N ILE A 114 -6.31 -9.71 0.92
CA ILE A 114 -6.39 -8.24 1.00
C ILE A 114 -6.30 -7.81 2.46
N LEU A 115 -5.35 -6.91 2.74
CA LEU A 115 -5.18 -6.28 4.04
C LEU A 115 -5.55 -4.81 3.94
N GLU A 116 -6.68 -4.43 4.55
CA GLU A 116 -7.11 -3.03 4.55
C GLU A 116 -6.33 -2.16 5.55
N ASN A 117 -5.72 -2.75 6.58
CA ASN A 117 -4.79 -2.07 7.49
C ASN A 117 -5.37 -0.85 8.25
N GLU A 118 -6.69 -0.79 8.43
CA GLU A 118 -7.40 0.30 9.11
C GLU A 118 -6.98 0.51 10.58
N VAL A 119 -6.27 -0.44 11.18
CA VAL A 119 -5.73 -0.37 12.55
C VAL A 119 -4.48 0.50 12.67
N TYR A 120 -3.79 0.79 11.56
CA TYR A 120 -2.57 1.59 11.52
C TYR A 120 -2.90 3.03 11.10
N LYS A 121 -3.23 3.89 12.05
CA LYS A 121 -3.64 5.30 11.84
C LYS A 121 -2.77 6.28 12.63
#